data_AF-I0T0A8-F1
#
_entry.id   AF-I0T0A8-F1
#
_cell.length_a   1.000
_cell.length_b   1.000
_cell.length_c   1.000
_cell.angle_alpha   90.00
_cell.angle_beta   90.00
_cell.angle_gamma   90.00
#
_symmetry.space_group_name_H-M   'P 1'
#
loop_
_entity.id
_entity.type
_entity.pdbx_description
1 polymer ?
#
loop_
_entity_poly.entity_id
_entity_poly.type
_entity_poly.pdbx_seq_one_letter_code
_entity_poly.pdbx_strand_id
1 'polypeptide(L)'
;MDQFGKRIIEQEVGLGQRRLYLMLFEDGNRIDLTLCPKQQIQEWVDSEAEFIVLEDKKGLFEYYSPSPQRFWMSSASETDFKNSCNEFWWVSAYVVKGICRKQVIYTTDHLYGICQQELLKVLAWKVSSDRGKVEIGKNCKYLFNHLPVEKEKELSNLLDFSSLDKITQSLFATMQLFHREAQSLAQKMDFDYDKEVAEKMIEYAEERLLNR
;
A
#
# COMPACT_ATOMS: atom_id res chain seq x y z
N MET A 1 -23.62 25.66 -3.06
CA MET A 1 -22.76 24.94 -2.10
C MET A 1 -23.18 25.19 -0.65
N ASP A 2 -23.61 26.39 -0.27
CA ASP A 2 -23.97 26.71 1.14
C ASP A 2 -25.22 26.02 1.69
N GLN A 3 -25.97 25.34 0.83
CA GLN A 3 -27.14 24.55 1.22
C GLN A 3 -26.79 23.28 2.00
N PHE A 4 -25.55 22.79 1.91
CA PHE A 4 -25.09 21.61 2.66
C PHE A 4 -24.74 21.91 4.11
N GLY A 5 -24.60 23.19 4.48
CA GLY A 5 -24.17 23.63 5.80
C GLY A 5 -22.90 24.48 5.77
N LYS A 6 -22.46 24.91 6.95
CA LYS A 6 -21.24 25.71 7.12
C LYS A 6 -20.01 24.83 6.99
N ARG A 7 -19.08 25.26 6.12
CA ARG A 7 -17.84 24.52 5.82
C ARG A 7 -16.70 25.03 6.71
N ILE A 8 -15.91 24.09 7.23
CA ILE A 8 -14.62 24.38 7.88
C ILE A 8 -13.56 24.65 6.82
N ILE A 9 -13.49 23.77 5.81
CA ILE A 9 -12.52 23.85 4.71
C ILE A 9 -13.13 23.26 3.43
N GLU A 10 -12.77 23.84 2.30
CA GLU A 10 -13.12 23.34 0.98
C GLU A 10 -11.89 23.32 0.06
N GLN A 11 -11.88 22.36 -0.86
CA GLN A 11 -10.89 22.29 -1.94
C GLN A 11 -11.60 21.93 -3.24
N GLU A 12 -11.35 22.71 -4.29
CA GLU A 12 -11.75 22.37 -5.66
C GLU A 12 -10.57 21.75 -6.41
N VAL A 13 -10.79 20.60 -7.04
CA VAL A 13 -9.82 19.89 -7.88
C VAL A 13 -10.40 19.75 -9.29
N GLY A 14 -9.70 20.30 -10.28
CA GLY A 14 -10.00 20.09 -11.69
C GLY A 14 -9.48 18.72 -12.16
N LEU A 15 -10.38 17.87 -12.67
CA LEU A 15 -10.06 16.54 -13.21
C LEU A 15 -10.54 16.46 -14.67
N GLY A 16 -9.81 17.12 -15.57
CA GLY A 16 -10.26 17.29 -16.95
C GLY A 16 -11.51 18.19 -17.02
N GLN A 17 -12.63 17.66 -17.52
CA GLN A 17 -13.92 18.38 -17.53
C GLN A 17 -14.75 18.17 -16.26
N ARG A 18 -14.27 17.34 -15.31
CA ARG A 18 -14.90 17.11 -14.01
C ARG A 18 -14.41 18.14 -13.00
N ARG A 19 -15.28 18.47 -12.05
CA ARG A 19 -14.97 19.33 -10.89
C ARG A 19 -15.23 18.55 -9.62
N LEU A 20 -14.18 18.25 -8.85
CA LEU A 20 -14.28 17.60 -7.55
C LEU A 20 -14.20 18.66 -6.45
N TYR A 21 -15.19 18.67 -5.57
CA TYR A 21 -15.26 19.51 -4.39
C TYR A 21 -15.11 18.63 -3.15
N LEU A 22 -14.01 18.79 -2.42
CA LEU A 22 -13.78 18.17 -1.13
C LEU A 22 -14.22 19.16 -0.06
N MET A 23 -15.21 18.81 0.76
CA MET A 23 -15.80 19.71 1.75
C MET A 23 -15.89 19.03 3.11
N LEU A 24 -15.35 19.69 4.14
CA LEU A 24 -15.53 19.31 5.55
C LEU A 24 -16.39 20.36 6.23
N PHE A 25 -17.43 19.93 6.95
CA PHE A 25 -18.44 20.79 7.58
C PHE A 25 -18.22 20.93 9.09
N GLU A 26 -18.78 21.98 9.69
CA GLU A 26 -18.64 22.28 11.13
C GLU A 26 -19.24 21.21 12.04
N ASP A 27 -20.18 20.41 11.52
CA ASP A 27 -20.75 19.25 12.21
C ASP A 27 -19.88 18.00 12.14
N GLY A 28 -18.71 18.07 11.48
CA GLY A 28 -17.76 16.99 11.31
C GLY A 28 -18.02 16.09 10.10
N ASN A 29 -19.13 16.28 9.36
CA ASN A 29 -19.39 15.52 8.15
C ASN A 29 -18.46 15.95 7.00
N ARG A 30 -18.13 15.00 6.13
CA ARG A 30 -17.36 15.24 4.90
C ARG A 30 -18.15 14.81 3.68
N ILE A 31 -18.16 15.66 2.66
CA ILE A 31 -18.72 15.35 1.34
C ILE A 31 -17.64 15.56 0.28
N ASP A 32 -17.40 14.52 -0.52
CA ASP A 32 -16.63 14.60 -1.75
C ASP A 32 -17.63 14.62 -2.92
N LEU A 33 -17.88 15.81 -3.49
CA LEU A 33 -18.86 16.01 -4.55
C LEU A 33 -18.16 16.18 -5.90
N THR A 34 -18.38 15.25 -6.82
CA THR A 34 -17.90 15.37 -8.20
C THR A 34 -19.02 15.82 -9.13
N LEU A 35 -18.84 16.95 -9.80
CA LEU A 35 -19.66 17.35 -10.94
C LEU A 35 -19.04 16.81 -12.22
N CYS A 36 -19.76 15.92 -12.89
CA CYS A 36 -19.32 15.25 -14.12
C CYS A 36 -20.26 15.61 -15.29
N PRO A 37 -19.73 16.11 -16.43
CA PRO A 37 -20.53 16.28 -17.64
C PRO A 37 -21.11 14.95 -18.11
N LYS A 38 -22.34 14.96 -18.64
CA LYS A 38 -23.02 13.74 -19.12
C LYS A 38 -22.19 12.94 -20.13
N GLN A 39 -21.37 13.62 -20.93
CA GLN A 39 -20.51 13.01 -21.95
C GLN A 39 -19.41 12.13 -21.36
N GLN A 40 -19.10 12.28 -20.06
CA GLN A 40 -18.05 11.55 -19.35
C GLN A 40 -18.61 10.52 -18.36
N ILE A 41 -19.92 10.20 -18.41
CA ILE A 41 -20.53 9.22 -17.50
C ILE A 41 -19.82 7.87 -17.60
N GLN A 42 -19.56 7.36 -18.80
CA GLN A 42 -18.92 6.05 -18.96
C GLN A 42 -17.50 6.02 -18.39
N GLU A 43 -16.69 7.05 -18.69
CA GLU A 43 -15.34 7.18 -18.14
C GLU A 43 -15.36 7.24 -16.61
N TRP A 44 -16.35 7.91 -16.02
CA TRP A 44 -16.54 7.94 -14.57
C TRP A 44 -16.93 6.56 -14.03
N VAL A 45 -17.93 5.90 -14.61
CA VAL A 45 -18.39 4.55 -14.23
C VAL A 45 -17.23 3.55 -14.25
N ASP A 46 -16.41 3.57 -15.29
CA ASP A 46 -15.25 2.67 -15.43
C ASP A 46 -14.15 2.96 -14.40
N SER A 47 -14.11 4.17 -13.84
CA SER A 47 -13.12 4.59 -12.87
C SER A 47 -13.49 4.28 -11.41
N GLU A 48 -14.77 4.11 -11.11
CA GLU A 48 -15.27 3.88 -9.76
C GLU A 48 -15.27 2.39 -9.40
N ALA A 49 -14.88 2.08 -8.16
CA ALA A 49 -14.88 0.71 -7.66
C ALA A 49 -16.29 0.20 -7.33
N GLU A 50 -17.18 1.11 -6.92
CA GLU A 50 -18.56 0.83 -6.54
C GLU A 50 -19.37 2.14 -6.54
N PHE A 51 -20.64 2.10 -6.98
CA PHE A 51 -21.59 3.21 -6.83
C PHE A 51 -23.04 2.72 -6.79
N ILE A 52 -23.93 3.58 -6.26
CA ILE A 52 -25.37 3.38 -6.26
C ILE A 52 -26.01 4.56 -6.99
N VAL A 53 -26.95 4.26 -7.90
CA VAL A 53 -27.74 5.28 -8.59
C VAL A 53 -28.92 5.68 -7.71
N LEU A 54 -28.91 6.91 -7.20
CA LEU A 54 -30.00 7.43 -6.36
C LEU A 54 -31.19 7.93 -7.19
N GLU A 55 -30.92 8.60 -8.31
CA GLU A 55 -31.95 9.13 -9.21
C GLU A 55 -31.43 9.15 -10.65
N ASP A 56 -32.19 8.54 -11.57
CA ASP A 56 -31.89 8.58 -13.01
C ASP A 56 -33.17 8.67 -13.84
N LYS A 57 -33.67 9.89 -14.03
CA LYS A 57 -34.87 10.17 -14.83
C LYS A 57 -34.69 9.94 -16.33
N LYS A 58 -33.46 9.80 -16.81
CA LYS A 58 -33.12 9.76 -18.25
C LYS A 58 -32.57 8.41 -18.70
N GLY A 59 -32.41 7.46 -17.79
CA GLY A 59 -31.84 6.14 -18.08
C GLY A 59 -30.41 6.25 -18.60
N LEU A 60 -29.60 7.12 -17.99
CA LEU A 60 -28.19 7.29 -18.34
C LEU A 60 -27.30 6.17 -17.80
N PHE A 61 -27.72 5.47 -16.75
CA PHE A 61 -26.97 4.36 -16.16
C PHE A 61 -27.59 3.02 -16.53
N GLU A 62 -26.76 2.12 -17.03
CA GLU A 62 -27.12 0.71 -17.16
C GLU A 62 -27.07 0.01 -15.79
N TYR A 63 -27.60 -1.21 -15.70
CA TYR A 63 -27.47 -2.03 -14.50
C TYR A 63 -25.98 -2.26 -14.20
N TYR A 64 -25.50 -1.66 -13.12
CA TYR A 64 -24.13 -1.81 -12.65
C TYR A 64 -24.11 -2.78 -11.45
N SER A 65 -23.32 -3.83 -11.57
CA SER A 65 -22.93 -4.65 -10.42
C SER A 65 -21.57 -4.16 -9.94
N PRO A 66 -21.40 -3.83 -8.65
CA PRO A 66 -20.12 -3.45 -8.10
C PRO A 66 -19.04 -4.45 -8.50
N SER A 67 -17.93 -3.92 -9.02
CA SER A 67 -16.72 -4.67 -9.32
C SER A 67 -15.64 -4.21 -8.33
N PRO A 68 -15.65 -4.71 -7.08
CA PRO A 68 -14.68 -4.32 -6.06
C PRO A 68 -13.22 -4.73 -6.39
N GLN A 69 -13.00 -5.32 -7.56
CA GLN A 69 -11.75 -5.90 -8.04
C GLN A 69 -10.55 -4.93 -8.04
N ARG A 70 -10.77 -3.61 -7.99
CA ARG A 70 -9.68 -2.61 -8.01
C ARG A 70 -8.68 -2.77 -6.87
N PHE A 71 -9.11 -3.23 -5.70
CA PHE A 71 -8.24 -3.50 -4.56
C PHE A 71 -8.13 -4.98 -4.22
N TRP A 72 -8.48 -5.84 -5.19
CA TRP A 72 -8.33 -7.27 -5.03
C TRP A 72 -6.92 -7.68 -5.39
N MET A 73 -6.28 -8.41 -4.49
CA MET A 73 -4.98 -9.01 -4.74
C MET A 73 -5.20 -10.42 -5.28
N SER A 74 -4.64 -10.70 -6.45
CA SER A 74 -4.45 -12.06 -6.95
C SER A 74 -3.13 -12.64 -6.44
N SER A 75 -3.00 -13.96 -6.50
CA SER A 75 -1.71 -14.64 -6.28
C SER A 75 -0.61 -14.05 -7.16
N ALA A 76 0.60 -14.01 -6.62
CA ALA A 76 1.79 -13.55 -7.33
C ALA A 76 2.06 -14.42 -8.56
N SER A 77 2.53 -13.79 -9.64
CA SER A 77 3.31 -14.50 -10.65
C SER A 77 4.77 -14.65 -10.15
N GLU A 78 5.48 -15.64 -10.67
CA GLU A 78 6.91 -15.83 -10.33
C GLU A 78 7.74 -14.59 -10.68
N THR A 79 7.44 -13.94 -11.81
CA THR A 79 8.12 -12.70 -12.24
C THR A 79 7.84 -11.55 -11.28
N ASP A 80 6.59 -11.36 -10.85
CA ASP A 80 6.24 -10.30 -9.90
C ASP A 80 6.91 -10.52 -8.54
N PHE A 81 6.93 -11.76 -8.07
CA PHE A 81 7.60 -12.15 -6.84
C PHE A 81 9.11 -11.88 -6.89
N LYS A 82 9.76 -12.29 -7.99
CA LYS A 82 11.19 -12.02 -8.21
C LYS A 82 11.50 -10.53 -8.23
N ASN A 83 10.68 -9.74 -8.93
CA ASN A 83 10.85 -8.29 -8.99
C ASN A 83 10.69 -7.63 -7.62
N SER A 84 9.70 -8.08 -6.82
CA SER A 84 9.47 -7.60 -5.46
C SER A 84 10.65 -7.89 -4.54
N CYS A 85 11.19 -9.12 -4.59
CA CYS A 85 12.39 -9.49 -3.84
C CYS A 85 13.60 -8.63 -4.22
N ASN A 86 13.83 -8.43 -5.53
CA ASN A 86 14.93 -7.61 -6.00
C ASN A 86 14.79 -6.15 -5.55
N GLU A 87 13.60 -5.55 -5.70
CA GLU A 87 13.34 -4.16 -5.28
C GLU A 87 13.57 -3.98 -3.78
N PHE A 88 13.06 -4.91 -2.96
CA PHE A 88 13.27 -4.89 -1.51
C PHE A 88 14.76 -4.86 -1.15
N TRP A 89 15.51 -5.83 -1.66
CA TRP A 89 16.93 -5.97 -1.33
C TRP A 89 17.75 -4.81 -1.88
N TRP A 90 17.49 -4.39 -3.12
CA TRP A 90 18.16 -3.26 -3.75
C TRP A 90 17.97 -1.96 -2.97
N VAL A 91 16.72 -1.63 -2.61
CA VAL A 91 16.41 -0.39 -1.89
C VAL A 91 16.83 -0.45 -0.42
N SER A 92 16.92 -1.65 0.19
CA SER A 92 17.51 -1.78 1.53
C SER A 92 18.93 -1.20 1.60
N ALA A 93 19.71 -1.30 0.52
CA ALA A 93 21.04 -0.68 0.43
C ALA A 93 20.98 0.85 0.47
N TYR A 94 19.90 1.46 -0.03
CA TYR A 94 19.68 2.91 0.04
C TYR A 94 19.35 3.33 1.46
N VAL A 95 18.55 2.53 2.19
CA VAL A 95 18.28 2.73 3.61
C VAL A 95 19.59 2.70 4.41
N VAL A 96 20.44 1.68 4.22
CA VAL A 96 21.78 1.58 4.86
C VAL A 96 22.62 2.83 4.56
N LYS A 97 22.66 3.26 3.30
CA LYS A 97 23.42 4.44 2.86
C LYS A 97 22.88 5.72 3.52
N GLY A 98 21.57 5.86 3.63
CA GLY A 98 20.90 6.98 4.30
C GLY A 98 21.26 7.05 5.79
N ILE A 99 21.22 5.92 6.50
CA ILE A 99 21.63 5.81 7.90
C ILE A 99 23.10 6.22 8.06
N CYS A 100 23.99 5.67 7.24
CA CYS A 100 25.41 6.01 7.25
C CYS A 100 25.71 7.49 7.02
N ARG A 101 24.81 8.20 6.31
CA ARG A 101 24.91 9.65 6.01
C ARG A 101 24.11 10.51 6.98
N LYS A 102 23.47 9.90 8.00
CA LYS A 102 22.62 10.57 8.98
C LYS A 102 21.42 11.31 8.35
N GLN A 103 20.85 10.77 7.27
CA GLN A 103 19.76 11.38 6.50
C GLN A 103 18.39 10.79 6.87
N VAL A 104 17.83 11.19 8.01
CA VAL A 104 16.58 10.61 8.58
C VAL A 104 15.43 10.55 7.56
N ILE A 105 15.08 11.67 6.93
CA ILE A 105 13.92 11.75 6.01
C ILE A 105 14.12 10.82 4.80
N TYR A 106 15.31 10.86 4.19
CA TYR A 106 15.64 10.00 3.06
C TYR A 106 15.54 8.51 3.43
N THR A 107 16.09 8.14 4.59
CA THR A 107 16.05 6.77 5.07
C THR A 107 14.61 6.30 5.35
N THR A 108 13.81 7.12 6.03
CA THR A 108 12.41 6.80 6.33
C THR A 108 11.57 6.63 5.07
N ASP A 109 11.76 7.51 4.08
CA ASP A 109 11.05 7.44 2.79
C ASP A 109 11.32 6.12 2.08
N HIS A 110 12.58 5.69 2.00
CA HIS A 110 12.94 4.42 1.35
C HIS A 110 12.51 3.20 2.18
N LEU A 111 12.62 3.25 3.51
CA LEU A 111 12.23 2.13 4.37
C LEU A 111 10.71 1.93 4.37
N TYR A 112 9.93 2.98 4.63
CA TYR A 112 8.47 2.88 4.70
C TYR A 112 7.82 2.86 3.30
N GLY A 113 8.28 3.73 2.41
CA GLY A 113 7.68 3.95 1.09
C GLY A 113 8.01 2.86 0.08
N ILE A 114 9.08 2.08 0.30
CA ILE A 114 9.48 1.01 -0.63
C ILE A 114 9.64 -0.32 0.10
N CYS A 115 10.64 -0.48 0.98
CA CYS A 115 10.94 -1.79 1.58
C CYS A 115 9.74 -2.39 2.33
N GLN A 116 9.07 -1.61 3.18
CA GLN A 116 7.89 -2.09 3.91
C GLN A 116 6.66 -2.26 3.00
N GLN A 117 6.58 -1.56 1.86
CA GLN A 117 5.52 -1.80 0.87
C GLN A 117 5.72 -3.13 0.13
N GLU A 118 6.96 -3.48 -0.22
CA GLU A 118 7.26 -4.80 -0.79
C GLU A 118 6.98 -5.92 0.22
N LEU A 119 7.25 -5.71 1.52
CA LEU A 119 6.83 -6.62 2.57
C LEU A 119 5.30 -6.80 2.63
N LEU A 120 4.54 -5.70 2.63
CA LEU A 120 3.08 -5.75 2.63
C LEU A 120 2.54 -6.49 1.40
N LYS A 121 3.18 -6.33 0.24
CA LYS A 121 2.86 -7.03 -1.01
C LYS A 121 3.07 -8.54 -0.88
N VAL A 122 4.20 -8.97 -0.33
CA VAL A 122 4.48 -10.40 -0.04
C VAL A 122 3.43 -10.99 0.91
N LEU A 123 3.05 -10.26 1.96
CA LEU A 123 2.01 -10.71 2.89
C LEU A 123 0.64 -10.81 2.23
N ALA A 124 0.29 -9.84 1.38
CA ALA A 124 -0.96 -9.85 0.64
C ALA A 124 -1.02 -11.02 -0.36
N TRP A 125 0.09 -11.32 -1.04
CA TRP A 125 0.21 -12.52 -1.87
C TRP A 125 0.10 -13.82 -1.08
N LYS A 126 0.65 -13.85 0.13
CA LYS A 126 0.49 -14.99 1.04
C LYS A 126 -0.99 -15.23 1.35
N VAL A 127 -1.73 -14.19 1.72
CA VAL A 127 -3.18 -14.29 1.92
C VAL A 127 -3.91 -14.77 0.66
N SER A 128 -3.63 -14.17 -0.51
CA SER A 128 -4.32 -14.56 -1.74
C SER A 128 -3.97 -15.96 -2.22
N SER A 129 -2.77 -16.45 -1.90
CA SER A 129 -2.38 -17.83 -2.19
C SER A 129 -3.13 -18.87 -1.34
N ASP A 130 -3.63 -18.49 -0.15
CA ASP A 130 -4.46 -19.36 0.69
C ASP A 130 -5.93 -19.33 0.27
N ARG A 131 -6.43 -18.15 -0.12
CA ARG A 131 -7.88 -17.87 -0.20
C ARG A 131 -8.39 -17.55 -1.61
N GLY A 132 -7.50 -17.50 -2.60
CA GLY A 132 -7.81 -16.95 -3.91
C GLY A 132 -7.81 -15.42 -3.89
N LYS A 133 -8.52 -14.79 -4.84
CA LYS A 133 -8.55 -13.31 -4.90
C LYS A 133 -9.23 -12.74 -3.65
N VAL A 134 -8.56 -11.83 -2.96
CA VAL A 134 -9.04 -11.21 -1.71
C VAL A 134 -9.00 -9.69 -1.79
N GLU A 135 -9.99 -9.03 -1.20
CA GLU A 135 -9.96 -7.59 -1.02
C GLU A 135 -8.96 -7.21 0.08
N ILE A 136 -7.90 -6.51 -0.31
CA ILE A 136 -6.87 -6.01 0.60
C ILE A 136 -7.11 -4.53 0.97
N GLY A 137 -7.92 -3.84 0.15
CA GLY A 137 -8.28 -2.44 0.34
C GLY A 137 -7.14 -1.48 0.02
N LYS A 138 -7.47 -0.19 -0.16
CA LYS A 138 -6.46 0.88 -0.35
C LYS A 138 -5.48 0.89 0.82
N ASN A 139 -4.18 0.96 0.52
CA ASN A 139 -3.09 0.95 1.50
C ASN A 139 -3.13 -0.25 2.48
N CYS A 140 -3.56 -1.43 2.00
CA CYS A 140 -3.62 -2.66 2.80
C CYS A 140 -4.51 -2.57 4.05
N LYS A 141 -5.49 -1.66 4.08
CA LYS A 141 -6.36 -1.46 5.26
C LYS A 141 -7.14 -2.69 5.72
N TYR A 142 -7.33 -3.69 4.84
CA TYR A 142 -8.03 -4.94 5.17
C TYR A 142 -7.10 -6.15 5.21
N LEU A 143 -5.79 -6.00 4.95
CA LEU A 143 -4.83 -7.10 4.95
C LEU A 143 -4.84 -7.86 6.28
N PHE A 144 -4.85 -7.12 7.39
CA PHE A 144 -4.77 -7.68 8.74
C PHE A 144 -6.03 -8.42 9.17
N ASN A 145 -7.17 -8.20 8.52
CA ASN A 145 -8.38 -9.00 8.74
C ASN A 145 -8.20 -10.47 8.31
N HIS A 146 -7.20 -10.74 7.46
CA HIS A 146 -6.93 -12.07 6.92
C HIS A 146 -5.71 -12.75 7.52
N LEU A 147 -4.93 -12.04 8.34
CA LEU A 147 -3.70 -12.52 8.97
C LEU A 147 -3.93 -12.80 10.46
N PRO A 148 -3.06 -13.61 11.12
CA PRO A 148 -3.09 -13.77 12.57
C PRO A 148 -2.94 -12.43 13.30
N VAL A 149 -3.57 -12.30 14.46
CA VAL A 149 -3.63 -11.05 15.25
C VAL A 149 -2.23 -10.54 15.62
N GLU A 150 -1.27 -11.45 15.77
CA GLU A 150 0.12 -11.13 16.09
C GLU A 150 0.81 -10.36 14.95
N LYS A 151 0.32 -10.52 13.71
CA LYS A 151 0.94 -9.95 12.52
C LYS A 151 0.84 -8.44 12.46
N GLU A 152 -0.31 -7.91 12.85
CA GLU A 152 -0.52 -6.46 12.93
C GLU A 152 0.43 -5.81 13.95
N LYS A 153 0.63 -6.47 15.09
CA LYS A 153 1.59 -6.03 16.11
C LYS A 153 3.03 -6.14 15.61
N GLU A 154 3.39 -7.23 14.94
CA GLU A 154 4.72 -7.43 14.34
C GLU A 154 5.04 -6.29 13.36
N LEU A 155 4.12 -5.92 12.47
CA LEU A 155 4.28 -4.79 11.54
C LEU A 155 4.29 -3.44 12.23
N SER A 156 3.43 -3.21 13.22
CA SER A 156 3.38 -1.94 13.96
C SER A 156 4.71 -1.64 14.65
N ASN A 157 5.40 -2.67 15.15
CA ASN A 157 6.72 -2.52 15.77
C ASN A 157 7.81 -2.10 14.78
N LEU A 158 7.59 -2.22 13.47
CA LEU A 158 8.54 -1.79 12.42
C LEU A 158 8.42 -0.30 12.09
N LEU A 159 7.44 0.41 12.66
CA LEU A 159 7.10 1.79 12.33
C LEU A 159 7.72 2.82 13.29
N ASP A 160 8.66 2.40 14.14
CA ASP A 160 9.42 3.34 14.98
C ASP A 160 10.55 3.98 14.14
N PHE A 161 10.27 5.19 13.65
CA PHE A 161 11.21 6.01 12.89
C PHE A 161 11.65 7.27 13.65
N SER A 162 11.52 7.26 14.97
CA SER A 162 11.76 8.44 15.81
C SER A 162 13.23 8.89 15.87
N SER A 163 14.18 8.03 15.50
CA SER A 163 15.60 8.35 15.41
C SER A 163 16.31 7.42 14.42
N LEU A 164 17.58 7.72 14.07
CA LEU A 164 18.40 6.84 13.23
C LEU A 164 18.60 5.45 13.85
N ASP A 165 18.76 5.36 15.18
CA ASP A 165 18.91 4.09 15.87
C ASP A 165 17.63 3.26 15.76
N LYS A 166 16.47 3.91 15.92
CA LYS A 166 15.17 3.26 15.75
C LYS A 166 14.92 2.83 14.32
N ILE A 167 15.29 3.66 13.35
CA ILE A 167 15.22 3.30 11.93
C ILE A 167 16.15 2.13 11.61
N THR A 168 17.33 2.06 12.22
CA THR A 168 18.28 0.93 12.07
C THR A 168 17.68 -0.37 12.61
N GLN A 169 17.07 -0.33 13.80
CA GLN A 169 16.34 -1.46 14.38
C GLN A 169 15.17 -1.88 13.48
N SER A 170 14.38 -0.92 13.00
CA SER A 170 13.25 -1.15 12.11
C SER A 170 13.70 -1.74 10.76
N LEU A 171 14.84 -1.31 10.20
CA LEU A 171 15.42 -1.89 8.99
C LEU A 171 15.75 -3.37 9.21
N PHE A 172 16.52 -3.71 10.25
CA PHE A 172 16.88 -5.10 10.52
C PHE A 172 15.67 -5.98 10.77
N ALA A 173 14.72 -5.52 11.57
CA ALA A 173 13.47 -6.24 11.81
C ALA A 173 12.66 -6.44 10.51
N THR A 174 12.63 -5.43 9.63
CA THR A 174 11.98 -5.52 8.32
C THR A 174 12.69 -6.53 7.41
N MET A 175 14.03 -6.54 7.36
CA MET A 175 14.81 -7.50 6.57
C MET A 175 14.59 -8.94 7.02
N GLN A 176 14.61 -9.20 8.33
CA GLN A 176 14.36 -10.52 8.90
C GLN A 176 12.93 -11.01 8.60
N LEU A 177 11.96 -10.12 8.77
CA LEU A 177 10.57 -10.44 8.46
C LEU A 177 10.38 -10.71 6.96
N PHE A 178 10.88 -9.83 6.10
CA PHE A 178 10.77 -10.01 4.64
C PHE A 178 11.41 -11.32 4.20
N HIS A 179 12.63 -11.61 4.69
CA HIS A 179 13.34 -12.84 4.37
C HIS A 179 12.49 -14.09 4.69
N ARG A 180 11.94 -14.13 5.91
CA ARG A 180 11.09 -15.24 6.38
C ARG A 180 9.80 -15.38 5.57
N GLU A 181 9.09 -14.28 5.31
CA GLU A 181 7.80 -14.34 4.61
C GLU A 181 7.96 -14.61 3.11
N ALA A 182 8.98 -14.02 2.47
CA ALA A 182 9.29 -14.27 1.06
C ALA A 182 9.70 -15.72 0.84
N GLN A 183 10.56 -16.28 1.70
CA GLN A 183 10.93 -17.69 1.64
C GLN A 183 9.73 -18.63 1.83
N SER A 184 8.86 -18.32 2.80
CA SER A 184 7.64 -19.08 3.05
C SER A 184 6.68 -19.04 1.86
N LEU A 185 6.52 -17.89 1.21
CA LEU A 185 5.70 -17.74 0.02
C LEU A 185 6.29 -18.48 -1.18
N ALA A 186 7.60 -18.37 -1.40
CA ALA A 186 8.30 -19.03 -2.50
C ALA A 186 8.15 -20.55 -2.41
N GLN A 187 8.38 -21.14 -1.23
CA GLN A 187 8.18 -22.57 -1.01
C GLN A 187 6.75 -23.00 -1.30
N LYS A 188 5.76 -22.19 -0.90
CA LYS A 188 4.35 -22.52 -1.11
C LYS A 188 3.94 -22.45 -2.59
N MET A 189 4.50 -21.50 -3.32
CA MET A 189 4.16 -21.23 -4.72
C MET A 189 5.06 -21.96 -5.73
N ASP A 190 6.05 -22.72 -5.24
CA ASP A 190 7.10 -23.35 -6.06
C ASP A 190 7.90 -22.32 -6.89
N PHE A 191 8.20 -21.17 -6.28
CA PHE A 191 9.04 -20.13 -6.88
C PHE A 191 10.47 -20.21 -6.38
N ASP A 192 11.40 -19.75 -7.21
CA ASP A 192 12.79 -19.54 -6.80
C ASP A 192 12.92 -18.31 -5.88
N TYR A 193 13.65 -18.48 -4.78
CA TYR A 193 13.98 -17.40 -3.86
C TYR A 193 15.48 -17.42 -3.59
N ASP A 194 16.16 -16.37 -4.05
CA ASP A 194 17.60 -16.22 -3.90
C ASP A 194 17.97 -15.89 -2.44
N LYS A 195 18.07 -16.95 -1.65
CA LYS A 195 18.44 -16.90 -0.24
C LYS A 195 19.86 -16.38 -0.04
N GLU A 196 20.77 -16.69 -0.96
CA GLU A 196 22.17 -16.26 -0.85
C GLU A 196 22.28 -14.73 -0.99
N VAL A 197 21.55 -14.12 -1.92
CA VAL A 197 21.48 -12.66 -2.04
C VAL A 197 20.86 -12.03 -0.79
N ALA A 198 19.79 -12.62 -0.24
CA ALA A 198 19.16 -12.13 0.97
C ALA A 198 20.13 -12.10 2.17
N GLU A 199 20.83 -13.22 2.42
CA GLU A 199 21.80 -13.35 3.51
C GLU A 199 22.97 -12.37 3.34
N LYS A 200 23.53 -12.25 2.12
CA LYS A 200 24.58 -11.26 1.82
C LYS A 200 24.13 -9.82 2.05
N MET A 201 22.87 -9.50 1.77
CA MET A 201 22.33 -8.15 1.99
C MET A 201 22.11 -7.85 3.47
N ILE A 202 21.70 -8.84 4.27
CA ILE A 202 21.63 -8.72 5.73
C ILE A 202 23.03 -8.49 6.31
N GLU A 203 24.01 -9.33 5.94
CA GLU A 203 25.40 -9.17 6.35
C GLU A 203 25.97 -7.79 5.96
N TYR A 204 25.72 -7.35 4.71
CA TYR A 204 26.10 -6.02 4.24
C TYR A 204 25.55 -4.89 5.13
N ALA A 205 24.29 -4.99 5.57
CA ALA A 205 23.68 -4.00 6.45
C ALA A 205 24.30 -4.04 7.85
N GLU A 206 24.51 -5.23 8.41
CA GLU A 206 25.14 -5.42 9.72
C GLU A 206 26.56 -4.88 9.75
N GLU A 207 27.40 -5.24 8.78
CA GLU A 207 28.79 -4.78 8.68
C GLU A 207 28.91 -3.26 8.62
N ARG A 208 27.95 -2.59 7.99
CA ARG A 208 27.99 -1.13 7.78
C ARG A 208 27.39 -0.33 8.93
N LEU A 209 26.49 -0.92 9.72
CA LEU A 209 25.71 -0.22 10.73
C LEU A 209 26.09 -0.61 12.17
N LEU A 210 26.57 -1.83 12.42
CA LEU A 210 26.95 -2.29 13.76
C LEU A 210 28.44 -2.10 14.07
N ASN A 211 29.30 -2.07 13.04
CA ASN A 211 30.75 -1.87 13.21
C ASN A 211 31.17 -0.39 13.20
N ARG A 212 30.28 0.53 13.61
CA ARG A 212 30.52 1.98 13.66
C ARG A 212 30.29 2.52 15.05
#